data_AF-A0A0G4F2B7-F1
#
_entry.id   AF-A0A0G4F2B7-F1
#
_cell.length_a   1.000
_cell.length_b   1.000
_cell.length_c   1.000
_cell.angle_alpha   90.00
_cell.angle_beta   90.00
_cell.angle_gamma   90.00
#
_symmetry.space_group_name_H-M   'P 1'
#
loop_
_entity.id
_entity.type
_entity.pdbx_description
1 polymer ?
#
loop_
_entity_poly.entity_id
_entity_poly.type
_entity_poly.pdbx_seq_one_letter_code
_entity_poly.pdbx_strand_id
1 'polypeptide(L)'
;MSVRRSAVMEPYTRHEALCRLDRQIIPLMEILEAERADIVSSYDIGKLLSDHGALDPSAASGDDLLKLNVGGSHSSVRRKHLTSVEGTLLAVLLGGRWDGRLVRDADSRIFIDVCPDAFGAVRDTLLEGGKEAVDQLMDQIKERNRSGPHDFWTALLLSPIDKPSSDAPTTTQAECDEPTVPSEGLLSELSGFMSEVESFVKTFTAKKNELDSERAAKKAAYDQTMMEITAVMPFLAPLSGDDPIRSIDVCGTLISTVQSTSDEMGDIGLHNRFDMWPAPIEDVPVDHVRRLVDYYRRKRHAASLPNTHLLGGVRVPLLTERAARQETFNKTAQMYGVDTQSSPNGRGGGAVFTEMQSGVRYQVVRPGSGPKPTRDQHVKIDVIEWRDDFEGQVVVRVSDQPEWTQEVLTDMRVGEVRRVTLPARLSDTGKEAYLEYRLVATL
;
A
#
# COMPACT_ATOMS: atom_id res chain seq x y z
N MET A 1 1.40 78.48 42.52
CA MET A 1 2.80 78.30 42.08
C MET A 1 2.90 76.98 41.34
N SER A 2 2.95 77.01 40.01
CA SER A 2 3.09 75.81 39.17
C SER A 2 4.49 75.81 38.56
N VAL A 3 5.32 74.85 38.98
CA VAL A 3 6.70 74.69 38.51
C VAL A 3 6.65 73.97 37.17
N ARG A 4 6.85 74.69 36.07
CA ARG A 4 7.14 74.10 34.76
C ARG A 4 8.53 73.44 34.83
N ARG A 5 8.56 72.11 34.83
CA ARG A 5 9.79 71.35 34.53
C ARG A 5 10.19 71.66 33.08
N SER A 6 11.30 72.37 32.93
CA SER A 6 11.95 72.58 31.64
C SER A 6 12.45 71.21 31.15
N ALA A 7 11.93 70.75 30.02
CA ALA A 7 12.44 69.56 29.34
C ALA A 7 13.85 69.86 28.83
N VAL A 8 14.85 69.18 29.38
CA VAL A 8 16.21 69.19 28.86
C VAL A 8 16.18 68.46 27.52
N MET A 9 16.41 69.19 26.41
CA MET A 9 16.64 68.56 25.11
C MET A 9 17.96 67.80 25.18
N GLU A 10 17.90 66.47 25.03
CA GLU A 10 19.09 65.65 24.83
C GLU A 10 19.84 66.11 23.57
N PRO A 11 21.18 66.15 23.59
CA PRO A 11 21.97 66.54 22.43
C PRO A 11 21.81 65.51 21.31
N TYR A 12 21.16 65.92 20.22
CA TYR A 12 21.01 65.12 19.01
C TYR A 12 22.37 64.94 18.32
N THR A 13 23.11 63.89 18.69
CA THR A 13 24.40 63.56 18.08
C THR A 13 24.23 62.62 16.89
N ARG A 14 25.11 62.75 15.87
CA ARG A 14 25.16 61.83 14.72
C ARG A 14 25.22 60.36 15.14
N HIS A 15 25.98 60.07 16.19
CA HIS A 15 26.16 58.70 16.69
C HIS A 15 24.84 58.12 17.20
N GLU A 16 24.07 58.89 17.98
CA GLU A 16 22.81 58.43 18.54
C GLU A 16 21.74 58.20 17.47
N ALA A 17 21.68 59.08 16.46
CA ALA A 17 20.78 58.92 15.32
C ALA A 17 21.07 57.65 14.51
N LEU A 18 22.35 57.37 14.22
CA LEU A 18 22.77 56.14 13.54
C LEU A 18 22.44 54.90 14.36
N CYS A 19 22.75 54.88 15.66
CA CYS A 19 22.42 53.74 16.52
C CYS A 19 20.91 53.48 16.62
N ARG A 20 20.07 54.53 16.59
CA ARG A 20 18.61 54.35 16.59
C ARG A 20 18.11 53.73 15.29
N LEU A 21 18.64 54.14 14.14
CA LEU A 21 18.28 53.55 12.84
C LEU A 21 18.78 52.11 12.70
N ASP A 22 20.02 51.86 13.09
CA ASP A 22 20.65 50.55 13.05
C ASP A 22 19.88 49.52 13.88
N ARG A 23 19.39 49.92 15.07
CA ARG A 23 18.50 49.11 15.91
C ARG A 23 17.17 48.74 15.27
N GLN A 24 16.71 49.47 14.25
CA GLN A 24 15.48 49.14 13.51
C GLN A 24 15.78 48.28 12.27
N ILE A 25 16.91 48.50 11.62
CA ILE A 25 17.27 47.84 10.36
C ILE A 25 17.86 46.44 10.60
N ILE A 26 18.76 46.29 11.57
CA ILE A 26 19.45 45.01 11.85
C ILE A 26 18.44 43.87 12.06
N PRO A 27 17.41 44.00 12.94
CA PRO A 27 16.48 42.89 13.17
C PRO A 27 15.72 42.47 11.91
N LEU A 28 15.41 43.40 10.99
CA LEU A 28 14.75 43.08 9.74
C LEU A 28 15.65 42.25 8.83
N MET A 29 16.95 42.58 8.75
CA MET A 29 17.92 41.80 7.98
C MET A 29 18.12 40.41 8.61
N GLU A 30 18.23 40.33 9.94
CA GLU A 30 18.33 39.07 10.67
C GLU A 30 17.10 38.16 10.44
N ILE A 31 15.90 38.74 10.33
CA ILE A 31 14.68 37.97 9.98
C ILE A 31 14.82 37.32 8.60
N LEU A 32 15.27 38.04 7.57
CA LEU A 32 15.43 37.48 6.23
C LEU A 32 16.50 36.36 6.21
N GLU A 33 17.60 36.54 6.94
CA GLU A 33 18.64 35.51 7.06
C GLU A 33 18.14 34.27 7.81
N ALA A 34 17.38 34.46 8.89
CA ALA A 34 16.75 33.38 9.64
C ALA A 34 15.70 32.64 8.80
N GLU A 35 14.86 33.34 8.03
CA GLU A 35 13.91 32.73 7.10
C GLU A 35 14.63 31.90 6.03
N ARG A 36 15.72 32.41 5.46
CA ARG A 36 16.52 31.66 4.48
C ARG A 36 17.10 30.39 5.08
N ALA A 37 17.65 30.47 6.30
CA ALA A 37 18.18 29.31 7.00
C ALA A 37 17.08 28.29 7.34
N ASP A 38 15.89 28.74 7.76
CA ASP A 38 14.71 27.89 7.98
C ASP A 38 14.31 27.16 6.70
N ILE A 39 14.22 27.86 5.56
CA ILE A 39 13.87 27.25 4.27
C ILE A 39 14.85 26.13 3.89
N VAL A 40 16.17 26.35 4.08
CA VAL A 40 17.19 25.34 3.79
C VAL A 40 17.08 24.14 4.73
N SER A 41 16.87 24.37 6.02
CA SER A 41 16.79 23.30 7.03
C SER A 41 15.47 22.51 6.96
N SER A 42 14.35 23.17 6.66
CA SER A 42 13.01 22.57 6.71
C SER A 42 12.66 21.77 5.46
N TYR A 43 13.26 22.09 4.31
CA TYR A 43 13.00 21.44 3.03
C TYR A 43 14.26 20.76 2.46
N ASP A 44 15.01 20.07 3.33
CA ASP A 44 16.17 19.28 2.93
C ASP A 44 15.74 17.94 2.31
N ILE A 45 15.62 17.93 0.98
CA ILE A 45 15.29 16.74 0.19
C ILE A 45 16.37 15.66 0.32
N GLY A 46 17.65 16.04 0.45
CA GLY A 46 18.74 15.08 0.58
C GLY A 46 18.65 14.30 1.89
N LYS A 47 18.38 15.03 2.98
CA LYS A 47 18.09 14.42 4.28
C LYS A 47 16.85 13.54 4.23
N LEU A 48 15.74 14.03 3.65
CA LEU A 48 14.51 13.24 3.50
C LEU A 48 14.77 11.91 2.78
N LEU A 49 15.47 11.95 1.65
CA LEU A 49 15.83 10.75 0.88
C LEU A 49 16.72 9.80 1.70
N SER A 50 17.74 10.33 2.37
CA SER A 50 18.64 9.54 3.23
C SER A 50 17.90 8.90 4.41
N ASP A 51 17.00 9.62 5.07
CA ASP A 51 16.20 9.12 6.20
C ASP A 51 15.30 7.96 5.76
N HIS A 52 14.91 7.93 4.48
CA HIS A 52 14.18 6.83 3.86
C HIS A 52 15.08 5.78 3.17
N GLY A 53 16.40 5.86 3.30
CA GLY A 53 17.35 4.87 2.78
C GLY A 53 17.54 4.89 1.27
N ALA A 54 17.26 6.02 0.61
CA ALA A 54 17.60 6.21 -0.79
C ALA A 54 19.12 6.29 -0.99
N LEU A 55 19.58 5.78 -2.13
CA LEU A 55 20.96 5.89 -2.60
C LEU A 55 21.08 6.96 -3.68
N ASP A 56 22.32 7.37 -3.96
CA ASP A 56 22.63 8.18 -5.13
C ASP A 56 22.33 7.37 -6.42
N PRO A 57 21.39 7.81 -7.27
CA PRO A 57 21.05 7.10 -8.50
C PRO A 57 22.19 7.09 -9.53
N SER A 58 23.23 7.90 -9.37
CA SER A 58 24.36 7.99 -10.30
C SER A 58 25.10 6.65 -10.53
N ALA A 59 24.99 5.73 -9.58
CA ALA A 59 25.56 4.39 -9.68
C ALA A 59 24.77 3.43 -10.59
N ALA A 60 23.50 3.74 -10.88
CA ALA A 60 22.64 2.89 -11.70
C ALA A 60 22.72 3.29 -13.18
N SER A 61 22.76 2.29 -14.06
CA SER A 61 22.77 2.50 -15.51
C SER A 61 21.48 1.99 -16.13
N GLY A 62 21.01 2.68 -17.17
CA GLY A 62 19.89 2.21 -18.00
C GLY A 62 20.18 0.86 -18.66
N ASP A 63 21.44 0.51 -18.89
CA ASP A 63 21.84 -0.76 -19.48
C ASP A 63 21.97 -1.91 -18.47
N ASP A 64 21.80 -1.64 -17.16
CA ASP A 64 21.79 -2.67 -16.12
C ASP A 64 20.77 -3.76 -16.44
N LEU A 65 21.21 -5.02 -16.39
CA LEU A 65 20.32 -6.16 -16.53
C LEU A 65 19.71 -6.48 -15.17
N LEU A 66 18.45 -6.12 -14.97
CA LEU A 66 17.72 -6.42 -13.75
C LEU A 66 17.23 -7.86 -13.80
N LYS A 67 17.68 -8.68 -12.84
CA LYS A 67 17.13 -10.01 -12.58
C LYS A 67 15.97 -9.86 -11.60
N LEU A 68 14.78 -10.26 -12.02
CA LEU A 68 13.56 -10.05 -11.27
C LEU A 68 12.94 -11.38 -10.85
N ASN A 69 12.41 -11.41 -9.63
CA ASN A 69 11.47 -12.42 -9.14
C ASN A 69 10.15 -11.71 -8.86
N VAL A 70 9.18 -11.87 -9.76
CA VAL A 70 7.87 -11.23 -9.66
C VAL A 70 6.88 -12.27 -9.17
N GLY A 71 6.52 -12.20 -7.90
CA GLY A 71 5.55 -13.12 -7.29
C GLY A 71 5.88 -14.62 -7.41
N GLY A 72 7.16 -14.98 -7.60
CA GLY A 72 7.64 -16.36 -7.84
C GLY A 72 8.03 -16.64 -9.31
N SER A 73 7.74 -15.73 -10.24
CA SER A 73 8.10 -15.87 -11.65
C SER A 73 9.34 -15.07 -12.00
N HIS A 74 10.29 -15.72 -12.66
CA HIS A 74 11.60 -15.13 -12.94
C HIS A 74 11.65 -14.48 -14.31
N SER A 75 12.25 -13.29 -14.39
CA SER A 75 12.52 -12.64 -15.67
C SER A 75 13.79 -11.79 -15.61
N SER A 76 14.27 -11.36 -16.76
CA SER A 76 15.40 -10.44 -16.85
C SER A 76 15.11 -9.39 -17.91
N VAL A 77 15.32 -8.12 -17.56
CA VAL A 77 15.01 -6.99 -18.42
C VAL A 77 15.97 -5.85 -18.10
N ARG A 78 16.32 -5.06 -19.13
CA ARG A 78 17.19 -3.90 -18.90
C ARG A 78 16.42 -2.79 -18.20
N ARG A 79 17.08 -2.10 -17.28
CA ARG A 79 16.50 -1.00 -16.48
C ARG A 79 15.81 0.03 -17.37
N LYS A 80 16.46 0.46 -18.46
CA LYS A 80 15.93 1.46 -19.40
C LYS A 80 14.56 1.16 -19.97
N HIS A 81 14.17 -0.11 -20.08
CA HIS A 81 12.85 -0.47 -20.57
C HIS A 81 11.77 -0.27 -19.51
N LEU A 82 12.05 -0.64 -18.26
CA LEU A 82 11.13 -0.46 -17.13
C LEU A 82 11.04 0.99 -16.66
N THR A 83 12.09 1.80 -16.94
CA THR A 83 12.14 3.22 -16.59
C THR A 83 11.91 4.12 -17.81
N SER A 84 11.41 3.59 -18.93
CA SER A 84 11.24 4.35 -20.18
C SER A 84 10.16 5.42 -20.11
N VAL A 85 9.19 5.26 -19.22
CA VAL A 85 8.11 6.24 -18.99
C VAL A 85 8.36 6.95 -17.66
N GLU A 86 9.01 8.11 -17.75
CA GLU A 86 9.37 8.92 -16.59
C GLU A 86 8.15 9.37 -15.77
N GLY A 87 8.33 9.49 -14.45
CA GLY A 87 7.28 9.93 -13.52
C GLY A 87 6.29 8.83 -13.13
N THR A 88 6.37 7.63 -13.71
CA THR A 88 5.60 6.47 -13.27
C THR A 88 6.20 5.85 -12.02
N LEU A 89 5.37 5.17 -11.22
CA LEU A 89 5.84 4.44 -10.03
C LEU A 89 6.91 3.42 -10.38
N LEU A 90 6.74 2.69 -11.49
CA LEU A 90 7.72 1.69 -11.92
C LEU A 90 9.08 2.34 -12.25
N ALA A 91 9.07 3.49 -12.92
CA ALA A 91 10.29 4.22 -13.23
C ALA A 91 11.00 4.75 -11.98
N VAL A 92 10.25 5.26 -10.99
CA VAL A 92 10.82 5.71 -9.70
C VAL A 92 11.37 4.54 -8.91
N LEU A 93 10.61 3.44 -8.80
CA LEU A 93 10.98 2.25 -8.03
C LEU A 93 12.27 1.61 -8.55
N LEU A 94 12.40 1.49 -9.87
CA LEU A 94 13.54 0.82 -10.53
C LEU A 94 14.54 1.80 -11.14
N GLY A 95 14.48 3.09 -10.76
CA GLY A 95 15.39 4.13 -11.23
C GLY A 95 16.80 4.07 -10.62
N GLY A 96 17.08 3.12 -9.72
CA GLY A 96 18.38 2.96 -9.06
C GLY A 96 18.43 3.52 -7.64
N ARG A 97 17.66 4.58 -7.37
CA ARG A 97 17.59 5.25 -6.06
C ARG A 97 17.26 4.28 -4.91
N TRP A 98 16.44 3.27 -5.17
CA TRP A 98 15.94 2.34 -4.15
C TRP A 98 16.60 0.95 -4.20
N ASP A 99 17.63 0.74 -5.02
CA ASP A 99 18.21 -0.58 -5.28
C ASP A 99 18.73 -1.30 -4.02
N GLY A 100 19.18 -0.53 -3.01
CA GLY A 100 19.63 -1.04 -1.71
C GLY A 100 18.49 -1.36 -0.73
N ARG A 101 17.26 -0.94 -1.04
CA ARG A 101 16.05 -1.14 -0.24
C ARG A 101 15.08 -2.14 -0.86
N LEU A 102 15.27 -2.53 -2.11
CA LEU A 102 14.46 -3.57 -2.75
C LEU A 102 14.74 -4.93 -2.10
N VAL A 103 13.67 -5.65 -1.76
CA VAL A 103 13.75 -7.02 -1.25
C VAL A 103 14.41 -7.92 -2.30
N ARG A 104 15.26 -8.85 -1.87
CA ARG A 104 15.94 -9.80 -2.77
C ARG A 104 15.70 -11.24 -2.35
N ASP A 105 15.60 -12.12 -3.34
CA ASP A 105 15.56 -13.56 -3.09
C ASP A 105 16.95 -14.14 -2.84
N ALA A 106 17.00 -15.45 -2.55
CA ALA A 106 18.24 -16.18 -2.26
C ALA A 106 19.27 -16.11 -3.41
N ASP A 107 18.81 -15.88 -4.65
CA ASP A 107 19.66 -15.73 -5.84
C ASP A 107 20.00 -14.25 -6.13
N SER A 108 19.77 -13.35 -5.17
CA SER A 108 19.99 -11.91 -5.27
C SER A 108 19.16 -11.20 -6.35
N ARG A 109 18.04 -11.79 -6.78
CA ARG A 109 17.11 -11.18 -7.75
C ARG A 109 16.20 -10.21 -7.01
N ILE A 110 15.88 -9.08 -7.64
CA ILE A 110 14.95 -8.08 -7.09
C ILE A 110 13.57 -8.72 -7.03
N PHE A 111 12.99 -8.78 -5.82
CA PHE A 111 11.64 -9.29 -5.61
C PHE A 111 10.62 -8.17 -5.79
N ILE A 112 9.62 -8.41 -6.63
CA ILE A 112 8.49 -7.51 -6.84
C ILE A 112 7.21 -8.26 -6.46
N ASP A 113 6.57 -7.84 -5.39
CA ASP A 113 5.37 -8.50 -4.85
C ASP A 113 4.10 -8.11 -5.61
N VAL A 114 4.06 -8.49 -6.89
CA VAL A 114 2.99 -8.18 -7.84
C VAL A 114 2.54 -9.48 -8.52
N CYS A 115 1.31 -9.50 -9.06
CA CYS A 115 0.88 -10.60 -9.92
C CYS A 115 1.81 -10.75 -11.13
N PRO A 116 2.41 -11.95 -11.35
CA PRO A 116 3.33 -12.19 -12.46
C PRO A 116 2.74 -11.84 -13.82
N ASP A 117 1.49 -12.24 -14.06
CA ASP A 117 0.81 -12.06 -15.35
C ASP A 117 0.52 -10.57 -15.60
N ALA A 118 0.15 -9.82 -14.56
CA ALA A 118 -0.07 -8.38 -14.65
C ALA A 118 1.23 -7.62 -14.93
N PHE A 119 2.32 -7.99 -14.26
CA PHE A 119 3.64 -7.40 -14.52
C PHE A 119 4.14 -7.74 -15.92
N GLY A 120 3.91 -8.97 -16.40
CA GLY A 120 4.19 -9.38 -17.77
C GLY A 120 3.51 -8.46 -18.78
N ALA A 121 2.20 -8.22 -18.61
CA ALA A 121 1.44 -7.31 -19.47
C ALA A 121 2.00 -5.87 -19.45
N VAL A 122 2.37 -5.36 -18.26
CA VAL A 122 3.00 -4.04 -18.12
C VAL A 122 4.34 -3.98 -18.85
N ARG A 123 5.21 -4.98 -18.65
CA ARG A 123 6.51 -5.07 -19.30
C ARG A 123 6.37 -5.14 -20.82
N ASP A 124 5.47 -5.98 -21.32
CA ASP A 124 5.29 -6.18 -22.76
C ASP A 124 4.75 -4.89 -23.41
N THR A 125 3.82 -4.19 -22.76
CA THR A 125 3.35 -2.85 -23.18
C THR A 125 4.51 -1.86 -23.33
N LEU A 126 5.42 -1.80 -22.33
CA LEU A 126 6.57 -0.91 -22.36
C LEU A 126 7.56 -1.26 -23.48
N LEU A 127 7.74 -2.56 -23.76
CA LEU A 127 8.65 -3.03 -24.81
C LEU A 127 8.09 -2.82 -26.22
N GLU A 128 6.77 -2.92 -26.39
CA GLU A 128 6.11 -2.79 -27.69
C GLU A 128 6.01 -1.36 -28.19
N GLY A 129 5.67 -0.41 -27.31
CA GLY A 129 5.37 0.95 -27.74
C GLY A 129 5.61 2.04 -26.72
N GLY A 130 6.38 1.77 -25.65
CA GLY A 130 6.84 2.78 -24.70
C GLY A 130 5.69 3.66 -24.17
N LYS A 131 5.88 4.98 -24.22
CA LYS A 131 4.93 5.95 -23.66
C LYS A 131 3.58 5.94 -24.38
N GLU A 132 3.58 5.90 -25.70
CA GLU A 132 2.35 5.94 -26.50
C GLU A 132 1.44 4.73 -26.23
N ALA A 133 2.04 3.54 -26.10
CA ALA A 133 1.29 2.33 -25.73
C ALA A 133 0.75 2.40 -24.29
N VAL A 134 1.52 2.97 -23.36
CA VAL A 134 1.07 3.20 -21.98
C VAL A 134 -0.11 4.17 -21.95
N ASP A 135 -0.05 5.29 -22.67
CA ASP A 135 -1.13 6.28 -22.72
C ASP A 135 -2.43 5.64 -23.26
N GLN A 136 -2.34 4.88 -24.36
CA GLN A 136 -3.48 4.13 -24.91
C GLN A 136 -4.05 3.09 -23.93
N LEU A 137 -3.19 2.33 -23.25
CA LEU A 137 -3.61 1.36 -22.26
C LEU A 137 -4.31 2.02 -21.06
N MET A 138 -3.80 3.17 -20.61
CA MET A 138 -4.40 3.94 -19.53
C MET A 138 -5.78 4.48 -19.90
N ASP A 139 -5.99 4.88 -21.16
CA ASP A 139 -7.31 5.30 -21.64
C ASP A 139 -8.30 4.12 -21.71
N GLN A 140 -7.88 2.96 -22.21
CA GLN A 140 -8.71 1.74 -22.18
C GLN A 140 -9.10 1.33 -20.76
N ILE A 141 -8.18 1.46 -19.80
CA ILE A 141 -8.43 1.19 -18.37
C ILE A 141 -9.49 2.15 -17.81
N LYS A 142 -9.45 3.43 -18.18
CA LYS A 142 -10.48 4.41 -17.78
C LYS A 142 -11.83 4.06 -18.38
N GLU A 143 -11.88 3.71 -19.67
CA GLU A 143 -13.12 3.34 -20.36
C GLU A 143 -13.84 2.16 -19.72
N ARG A 144 -13.11 1.13 -19.29
CA ARG A 144 -13.68 -0.04 -18.60
C ARG A 144 -13.79 0.12 -17.08
N ASN A 145 -13.64 1.34 -16.57
CA ASN A 145 -13.70 1.67 -15.14
C ASN A 145 -12.81 0.76 -14.27
N ARG A 146 -11.60 0.45 -14.74
CA ARG A 146 -10.59 -0.35 -14.02
C ARG A 146 -11.04 -1.75 -13.60
N SER A 147 -11.99 -2.34 -14.32
CA SER A 147 -12.57 -3.65 -14.01
C SER A 147 -11.79 -4.83 -14.59
N GLY A 148 -10.77 -4.57 -15.43
CA GLY A 148 -9.96 -5.60 -16.05
C GLY A 148 -9.06 -6.34 -15.05
N PRO A 149 -8.67 -7.59 -15.35
CA PRO A 149 -7.91 -8.45 -14.43
C PRO A 149 -6.56 -7.87 -14.01
N HIS A 150 -5.94 -7.03 -14.84
CA HIS A 150 -4.62 -6.43 -14.57
C HIS A 150 -4.66 -4.93 -14.26
N ASP A 151 -5.83 -4.30 -14.36
CA ASP A 151 -5.99 -2.84 -14.33
C ASP A 151 -5.48 -2.20 -13.05
N PHE A 152 -5.65 -2.86 -11.91
CA PHE A 152 -5.12 -2.39 -10.64
C PHE A 152 -3.60 -2.19 -10.71
N TRP A 153 -2.87 -3.21 -11.17
CA TRP A 153 -1.42 -3.18 -11.22
C TRP A 153 -0.91 -2.27 -12.34
N THR A 154 -1.55 -2.30 -13.50
CA THR A 154 -1.19 -1.39 -14.59
C THR A 154 -1.37 0.06 -14.16
N ALA A 155 -2.51 0.40 -13.56
CA ALA A 155 -2.74 1.75 -13.07
C ALA A 155 -1.80 2.11 -11.91
N LEU A 156 -1.53 1.21 -10.97
CA LEU A 156 -0.60 1.48 -9.87
C LEU A 156 0.83 1.72 -10.38
N LEU A 157 1.33 0.88 -11.28
CA LEU A 157 2.72 0.93 -11.74
C LEU A 157 2.97 2.01 -12.80
N LEU A 158 1.99 2.34 -13.63
CA LEU A 158 2.14 3.21 -14.79
C LEU A 158 1.42 4.55 -14.69
N SER A 159 0.57 4.79 -13.67
CA SER A 159 0.07 6.14 -13.47
C SER A 159 1.21 7.07 -13.08
N PRO A 160 1.21 8.32 -13.56
CA PRO A 160 2.09 9.34 -13.03
C PRO A 160 1.90 9.45 -11.52
N ILE A 161 2.99 9.53 -10.76
CA ILE A 161 2.94 9.99 -9.38
C ILE A 161 2.71 11.49 -9.51
N ASP A 162 1.45 11.91 -9.38
CA ASP A 162 0.96 13.27 -9.64
C ASP A 162 2.04 14.31 -9.32
N LYS A 163 2.63 14.91 -10.36
CA LYS A 163 3.38 16.15 -10.18
C LYS A 163 2.35 17.19 -9.77
N PRO A 164 2.57 18.02 -8.73
CA PRO A 164 1.77 19.23 -8.60
C PRO A 164 1.82 19.91 -9.95
N SER A 165 0.64 20.18 -10.52
CA SER A 165 0.56 20.84 -11.81
C SER A 165 1.48 22.06 -11.74
N SER A 166 2.27 22.25 -12.79
CA SER A 166 2.89 23.55 -13.06
C SER A 166 1.84 24.63 -13.40
N ASP A 167 0.58 24.42 -13.01
CA ASP A 167 -0.47 25.41 -12.97
C ASP A 167 -0.55 25.92 -11.53
N ALA A 168 0.56 26.49 -11.05
CA ALA A 168 0.39 27.62 -10.17
C ALA A 168 -0.50 28.61 -10.95
N PRO A 169 -1.62 29.09 -10.40
CA PRO A 169 -2.30 30.22 -11.00
C PRO A 169 -1.22 31.27 -11.18
N THR A 170 -1.02 31.72 -12.43
CA THR A 170 -0.37 33.00 -12.66
C THR A 170 -1.10 33.93 -11.74
N THR A 171 -0.46 34.26 -10.61
CA THR A 171 -1.09 35.06 -9.58
C THR A 171 -1.32 36.35 -10.30
N THR A 172 -2.59 36.64 -10.57
CA THR A 172 -3.04 37.93 -11.08
C THR A 172 -2.21 38.95 -10.34
N GLN A 173 -1.43 39.75 -11.07
CA GLN A 173 -0.70 40.87 -10.51
C GLN A 173 -1.66 41.60 -9.60
N ALA A 174 -1.54 41.36 -8.29
CA ALA A 174 -1.98 42.33 -7.33
C ALA A 174 -1.08 43.50 -7.65
N GLU A 175 -1.66 44.56 -8.18
CA GLU A 175 -1.02 45.86 -8.21
C GLU A 175 -0.43 46.05 -6.81
N CYS A 176 0.90 45.89 -6.69
CA CYS A 176 1.62 46.34 -5.54
C CYS A 176 1.42 47.85 -5.56
N ASP A 177 0.44 48.34 -4.78
CA ASP A 177 0.45 49.71 -4.33
C ASP A 177 1.84 49.92 -3.71
N GLU A 178 2.65 50.66 -4.47
CA GLU A 178 3.99 51.02 -4.09
C GLU A 178 3.90 51.67 -2.71
N PRO A 179 4.60 51.16 -1.68
CA PRO A 179 4.52 51.73 -0.34
C PRO A 179 5.11 53.14 -0.40
N THR A 180 4.22 54.11 -0.65
CA THR A 180 4.55 55.50 -0.79
C THR A 180 4.57 56.07 0.60
N VAL A 181 5.76 56.41 1.10
CA VAL A 181 5.88 57.13 2.37
C VAL A 181 5.30 58.53 2.16
N PRO A 182 4.35 59.02 2.97
CA PRO A 182 3.75 60.33 2.76
C PRO A 182 4.83 61.42 2.95
N SER A 183 5.24 62.05 1.85
CA SER A 183 6.20 63.15 1.86
C SER A 183 5.56 64.53 2.06
N GLU A 184 4.27 64.60 2.38
CA GLU A 184 3.55 65.86 2.57
C GLU A 184 3.95 66.54 3.89
N GLY A 185 4.87 67.52 3.80
CA GLY A 185 5.25 68.43 4.89
C GLY A 185 6.72 68.41 5.31
N LEU A 186 7.59 67.67 4.62
CA LEU A 186 9.01 67.52 4.99
C LEU A 186 9.91 68.63 4.42
N LEU A 187 10.91 69.05 5.22
CA LEU A 187 11.98 69.95 4.80
C LEU A 187 12.77 69.31 3.63
N SER A 188 13.05 70.09 2.58
CA SER A 188 13.80 69.65 1.38
C SER A 188 15.17 69.01 1.72
N GLU A 189 15.72 69.39 2.86
CA GLU A 189 16.98 68.90 3.44
C GLU A 189 16.98 67.40 3.78
N LEU A 190 15.81 66.76 3.95
CA LEU A 190 15.68 65.33 4.29
C LEU A 190 15.39 64.41 3.10
N SER A 191 15.23 64.98 1.90
CA SER A 191 14.83 64.23 0.69
C SER A 191 15.75 63.04 0.36
N GLY A 192 17.07 63.21 0.46
CA GLY A 192 18.03 62.13 0.21
C GLY A 192 17.93 60.97 1.19
N PHE A 193 17.66 61.24 2.48
CA PHE A 193 17.47 60.20 3.49
C PHE A 193 16.19 59.41 3.25
N MET A 194 15.08 60.10 2.95
CA MET A 194 13.80 59.44 2.66
C MET A 194 13.91 58.55 1.42
N SER A 195 14.66 58.97 0.40
CA SER A 195 14.93 58.16 -0.79
C SER A 195 15.70 56.88 -0.46
N GLU A 196 16.68 56.91 0.45
CA GLU A 196 17.39 55.71 0.90
C GLU A 196 16.50 54.78 1.74
N VAL A 197 15.64 55.32 2.60
CA VAL A 197 14.67 54.52 3.35
C VAL A 197 13.68 53.83 2.40
N GLU A 198 13.18 54.56 1.40
CA GLU A 198 12.29 54.00 0.38
C GLU A 198 12.99 52.89 -0.43
N SER A 199 14.26 53.12 -0.83
CA SER A 199 15.11 52.12 -1.48
C SER A 199 15.30 50.87 -0.63
N PHE A 200 15.56 51.03 0.68
CA PHE A 200 15.66 49.92 1.63
C PHE A 200 14.34 49.14 1.72
N VAL A 201 13.20 49.82 1.88
CA VAL A 201 11.87 49.18 1.95
C VAL A 201 11.57 48.41 0.67
N LYS A 202 11.85 49.00 -0.50
CA LYS A 202 11.71 48.33 -1.81
C LYS A 202 12.57 47.07 -1.88
N THR A 203 13.84 47.17 -1.48
CA THR A 203 14.78 46.05 -1.47
C THR A 203 14.37 44.94 -0.49
N PHE A 204 13.93 45.32 0.71
CA PHE A 204 13.46 44.39 1.73
C PHE A 204 12.22 43.62 1.23
N THR A 205 11.22 44.32 0.72
CA THR A 205 10.00 43.70 0.17
C THR A 205 10.32 42.78 -1.00
N ALA A 206 11.22 43.19 -1.91
CA ALA A 206 11.65 42.35 -3.02
C ALA A 206 12.33 41.05 -2.53
N LYS A 207 13.24 41.15 -1.55
CA LYS A 207 13.89 39.97 -0.94
C LYS A 207 12.90 39.08 -0.19
N LYS A 208 11.92 39.67 0.51
CA LYS A 208 10.87 38.89 1.18
C LYS A 208 10.06 38.08 0.17
N ASN A 209 9.63 38.72 -0.94
CA ASN A 209 8.88 38.05 -2.00
C ASN A 209 9.70 36.96 -2.70
N GLU A 210 11.01 37.17 -2.87
CA GLU A 210 11.94 36.16 -3.39
C GLU A 210 12.00 34.94 -2.45
N LEU A 211 12.19 35.17 -1.14
CA LEU A 211 12.23 34.09 -0.14
C LEU A 211 10.90 33.34 -0.04
N ASP A 212 9.77 34.03 -0.12
CA ASP A 212 8.44 33.40 -0.12
C ASP A 212 8.24 32.51 -1.36
N SER A 213 8.73 32.97 -2.52
CA SER A 213 8.73 32.18 -3.75
C SER A 213 9.67 30.97 -3.66
N GLU A 214 10.88 31.14 -3.10
CA GLU A 214 11.83 30.05 -2.85
C GLU A 214 11.23 29.01 -1.88
N ARG A 215 10.56 29.47 -0.82
CA ARG A 215 9.87 28.62 0.15
C ARG A 215 8.78 27.79 -0.51
N ALA A 216 7.92 28.43 -1.31
CA ALA A 216 6.85 27.74 -2.03
C ALA A 216 7.40 26.68 -2.99
N ALA A 217 8.45 27.02 -3.76
CA ALA A 217 9.09 26.08 -4.68
C ALA A 217 9.76 24.90 -3.96
N LYS A 218 10.52 25.15 -2.89
CA LYS A 218 11.15 24.09 -2.08
C LYS A 218 10.14 23.21 -1.37
N LYS A 219 9.07 23.80 -0.83
CA LYS A 219 7.96 23.05 -0.24
C LYS A 219 7.31 22.13 -1.27
N ALA A 220 6.99 22.64 -2.47
CA ALA A 220 6.40 21.83 -3.53
C ALA A 220 7.31 20.66 -3.96
N ALA A 221 8.62 20.90 -4.08
CA ALA A 221 9.58 19.85 -4.41
C ALA A 221 9.73 18.80 -3.29
N TYR A 222 9.71 19.24 -2.03
CA TYR A 222 9.72 18.37 -0.86
C TYR A 222 8.46 17.49 -0.81
N ASP A 223 7.29 18.11 -0.96
CA ASP A 223 6.00 17.41 -0.96
C ASP A 223 5.93 16.38 -2.11
N GLN A 224 6.41 16.74 -3.31
CA GLN A 224 6.51 15.82 -4.44
C GLN A 224 7.42 14.63 -4.12
N THR A 225 8.59 14.88 -3.53
CA THR A 225 9.51 13.81 -3.14
C THR A 225 8.87 12.90 -2.10
N MET A 226 8.15 13.47 -1.13
CA MET A 226 7.44 12.70 -0.11
C MET A 226 6.33 11.84 -0.72
N MET A 227 5.63 12.33 -1.75
CA MET A 227 4.65 11.54 -2.51
C MET A 227 5.31 10.36 -3.24
N GLU A 228 6.46 10.57 -3.87
CA GLU A 228 7.23 9.50 -4.51
C GLU A 228 7.66 8.43 -3.49
N ILE A 229 8.23 8.85 -2.35
CA ILE A 229 8.63 7.97 -1.25
C ILE A 229 7.44 7.14 -0.77
N THR A 230 6.31 7.80 -0.52
CA THR A 230 5.07 7.14 -0.05
C THR A 230 4.59 6.11 -1.05
N ALA A 231 4.65 6.41 -2.35
CA ALA A 231 4.20 5.50 -3.40
C ALA A 231 5.09 4.26 -3.55
N VAL A 232 6.41 4.38 -3.39
CA VAL A 232 7.34 3.23 -3.48
C VAL A 232 7.43 2.42 -2.19
N MET A 233 7.15 3.03 -1.04
CA MET A 233 7.35 2.42 0.28
C MET A 233 6.79 0.98 0.43
N PRO A 234 5.60 0.63 -0.11
CA PRO A 234 5.07 -0.74 -0.02
C PRO A 234 5.91 -1.81 -0.75
N PHE A 235 6.82 -1.40 -1.63
CA PHE A 235 7.72 -2.29 -2.38
C PHE A 235 9.11 -2.40 -1.76
N LEU A 236 9.42 -1.58 -0.75
CA LEU A 236 10.73 -1.53 -0.11
C LEU A 236 10.74 -2.39 1.15
N ALA A 237 11.90 -3.00 1.43
CA ALA A 237 12.17 -3.60 2.73
C ALA A 237 12.00 -2.54 3.83
N PRO A 238 11.52 -2.89 5.04
CA PRO A 238 11.43 -1.97 6.17
C PRO A 238 12.77 -1.28 6.49
N LEU A 239 12.73 -0.09 7.11
CA LEU A 239 13.94 0.60 7.60
C LEU A 239 14.63 -0.18 8.74
N SER A 240 13.84 -0.94 9.49
CA SER A 240 14.29 -1.77 10.60
C SER A 240 13.60 -3.13 10.52
N GLY A 241 14.38 -4.21 10.62
CA GLY A 241 13.89 -5.57 10.45
C GLY A 241 13.87 -6.01 8.99
N ASP A 242 13.33 -7.20 8.76
CA ASP A 242 13.24 -7.82 7.44
C ASP A 242 11.76 -8.02 7.05
N ASP A 243 11.50 -8.06 5.74
CA ASP A 243 10.22 -8.52 5.18
C ASP A 243 10.51 -9.73 4.27
N PRO A 244 10.73 -10.92 4.87
CA PRO A 244 11.25 -12.06 4.14
C PRO A 244 10.26 -12.55 3.09
N ILE A 245 10.81 -13.08 1.99
CA ILE A 245 10.01 -13.71 0.94
C ILE A 245 9.54 -15.08 1.45
N ARG A 246 8.23 -15.30 1.37
CA ARG A 246 7.56 -16.57 1.64
C ARG A 246 7.10 -17.18 0.33
N SER A 247 7.29 -18.48 0.18
CA SER A 247 6.97 -19.17 -1.06
C SER A 247 6.26 -20.49 -0.79
N ILE A 248 5.32 -20.83 -1.67
CA ILE A 248 4.62 -22.11 -1.69
C ILE A 248 4.73 -22.74 -3.08
N ASP A 249 4.85 -24.06 -3.12
CA ASP A 249 4.80 -24.83 -4.36
C ASP A 249 3.35 -25.27 -4.64
N VAL A 250 2.82 -24.88 -5.80
CA VAL A 250 1.49 -25.27 -6.27
C VAL A 250 1.65 -25.96 -7.61
N CYS A 251 1.46 -27.27 -7.64
CA CYS A 251 1.60 -28.13 -8.82
C CYS A 251 2.93 -27.90 -9.58
N GLY A 252 4.05 -27.78 -8.86
CA GLY A 252 5.37 -27.52 -9.43
C GLY A 252 5.62 -26.05 -9.79
N THR A 253 4.70 -25.16 -9.45
CA THR A 253 4.81 -23.72 -9.70
C THR A 253 4.97 -22.96 -8.39
N LEU A 254 6.10 -22.26 -8.25
CA LEU A 254 6.36 -21.44 -7.09
C LEU A 254 5.50 -20.16 -7.11
N ILE A 255 4.77 -19.92 -6.03
CA ILE A 255 4.07 -18.65 -5.76
C ILE A 255 4.75 -18.03 -4.55
N SER A 256 5.30 -16.83 -4.73
CA SER A 256 6.06 -16.15 -3.68
C SER A 256 5.45 -14.80 -3.32
N THR A 257 5.47 -14.40 -2.06
CA THR A 257 5.03 -13.08 -1.58
C THR A 257 5.92 -12.63 -0.41
N VAL A 258 5.75 -11.41 0.11
CA VAL A 258 6.47 -10.96 1.31
C VAL A 258 5.67 -11.24 2.58
N GLN A 259 6.34 -11.33 3.73
CA GLN A 259 5.69 -11.53 5.03
C GLN A 259 4.58 -10.50 5.27
N SER A 260 4.79 -9.22 4.93
CA SER A 260 3.77 -8.18 5.10
C SER A 260 2.48 -8.44 4.32
N THR A 261 2.54 -9.11 3.16
CA THR A 261 1.34 -9.57 2.44
C THR A 261 0.72 -10.77 3.12
N SER A 262 1.53 -11.68 3.66
CA SER A 262 1.04 -12.82 4.44
C SER A 262 0.29 -12.34 5.70
N ASP A 263 0.82 -11.33 6.39
CA ASP A 263 0.20 -10.76 7.60
C ASP A 263 -1.14 -10.09 7.29
N GLU A 264 -1.29 -9.47 6.11
CA GLU A 264 -2.56 -8.89 5.63
C GLU A 264 -3.65 -9.96 5.41
N MET A 265 -3.27 -11.24 5.26
CA MET A 265 -4.21 -12.36 5.19
C MET A 265 -4.90 -12.63 6.52
N GLY A 266 -4.22 -12.34 7.63
CA GLY A 266 -4.65 -12.72 8.98
C GLY A 266 -4.54 -14.22 9.23
N ASP A 267 -5.19 -14.69 10.30
CA ASP A 267 -5.18 -16.09 10.70
C ASP A 267 -6.19 -16.92 9.89
N ILE A 268 -5.82 -17.20 8.64
CA ILE A 268 -6.61 -18.01 7.70
C ILE A 268 -5.77 -19.12 7.06
N GLY A 269 -6.43 -20.12 6.48
CA GLY A 269 -5.76 -21.25 5.84
C GLY A 269 -4.76 -20.84 4.75
N LEU A 270 -4.98 -19.74 4.03
CA LEU A 270 -4.01 -19.25 3.04
C LEU A 270 -2.68 -18.83 3.66
N HIS A 271 -2.72 -18.11 4.79
CA HIS A 271 -1.52 -17.68 5.52
C HIS A 271 -0.71 -18.90 5.98
N ASN A 272 -1.41 -19.92 6.50
CA ASN A 272 -0.80 -21.14 7.01
C ASN A 272 -0.05 -21.94 5.94
N ARG A 273 -0.41 -21.81 4.66
CA ARG A 273 0.36 -22.39 3.55
C ARG A 273 1.77 -21.80 3.44
N PHE A 274 1.96 -20.52 3.76
CA PHE A 274 3.26 -19.86 3.67
C PHE A 274 4.17 -20.11 4.89
N ASP A 275 3.58 -20.35 6.07
CA ASP A 275 4.36 -20.44 7.32
C ASP A 275 4.33 -21.83 8.00
N MET A 276 3.19 -22.53 8.01
CA MET A 276 3.02 -23.76 8.81
C MET A 276 2.95 -25.05 7.98
N TRP A 277 2.49 -24.99 6.74
CA TRP A 277 2.22 -26.16 5.91
C TRP A 277 3.17 -26.21 4.71
N PRO A 278 4.40 -26.76 4.89
CA PRO A 278 5.44 -26.71 3.87
C PRO A 278 5.21 -27.69 2.70
N ALA A 279 4.20 -28.56 2.80
CA ALA A 279 3.91 -29.54 1.76
C ALA A 279 3.41 -28.84 0.48
N PRO A 280 3.86 -29.29 -0.71
CA PRO A 280 3.33 -28.80 -1.99
C PRO A 280 1.82 -28.99 -2.10
N ILE A 281 1.17 -28.07 -2.82
CA ILE A 281 -0.25 -28.15 -3.14
C ILE A 281 -0.39 -28.84 -4.49
N GLU A 282 -0.92 -30.06 -4.52
CA GLU A 282 -0.96 -30.88 -5.74
C GLU A 282 -2.35 -30.98 -6.39
N ASP A 283 -3.39 -30.54 -5.68
CA ASP A 283 -4.79 -30.80 -6.00
C ASP A 283 -5.60 -29.51 -6.33
N VAL A 284 -4.98 -28.34 -6.27
CA VAL A 284 -5.62 -27.04 -6.52
C VAL A 284 -5.04 -26.38 -7.77
N PRO A 285 -5.87 -25.80 -8.67
CA PRO A 285 -5.37 -25.03 -9.79
C PRO A 285 -4.48 -23.86 -9.36
N VAL A 286 -3.29 -23.76 -9.98
CA VAL A 286 -2.31 -22.68 -9.72
C VAL A 286 -2.92 -21.28 -9.81
N ASP A 287 -3.79 -21.05 -10.82
CA ASP A 287 -4.48 -19.77 -11.01
C ASP A 287 -5.34 -19.38 -9.80
N HIS A 288 -5.98 -20.34 -9.13
CA HIS A 288 -6.79 -20.04 -7.96
C HIS A 288 -5.92 -19.48 -6.83
N VAL A 289 -4.83 -20.16 -6.49
CA VAL A 289 -3.93 -19.72 -5.42
C VAL A 289 -3.29 -18.38 -5.77
N ARG A 290 -2.86 -18.19 -7.03
CA ARG A 290 -2.33 -16.90 -7.51
C ARG A 290 -3.31 -15.75 -7.32
N ARG A 291 -4.58 -15.95 -7.65
CA ARG A 291 -5.64 -14.94 -7.49
C ARG A 291 -5.91 -14.60 -6.03
N LEU A 292 -5.89 -15.60 -5.14
CA LEU A 292 -6.08 -15.38 -3.71
C LEU A 292 -4.92 -14.57 -3.12
N VAL A 293 -3.68 -14.91 -3.47
CA VAL A 293 -2.50 -14.13 -3.06
C VAL A 293 -2.55 -12.72 -3.66
N ASP A 294 -2.93 -12.60 -4.94
CA ASP A 294 -3.05 -11.30 -5.60
C ASP A 294 -4.08 -10.39 -4.93
N TYR A 295 -5.21 -10.93 -4.48
CA TYR A 295 -6.20 -10.16 -3.70
C TYR A 295 -5.57 -9.50 -2.46
N TYR A 296 -4.74 -10.22 -1.70
CA TYR A 296 -4.09 -9.67 -0.51
C TYR A 296 -2.94 -8.72 -0.84
N ARG A 297 -2.18 -8.98 -1.91
CA ARG A 297 -1.22 -7.99 -2.43
C ARG A 297 -1.93 -6.68 -2.74
N ARG A 298 -3.02 -6.72 -3.50
CA ARG A 298 -3.81 -5.53 -3.82
C ARG A 298 -4.36 -4.85 -2.57
N LYS A 299 -4.83 -5.62 -1.59
CA LYS A 299 -5.34 -5.09 -0.32
C LYS A 299 -4.26 -4.32 0.44
N ARG A 300 -3.06 -4.90 0.59
CA ARG A 300 -1.88 -4.26 1.21
C ARG A 300 -1.48 -2.98 0.47
N HIS A 301 -1.32 -3.05 -0.85
CA HIS A 301 -0.93 -1.90 -1.65
C HIS A 301 -2.00 -0.80 -1.69
N ALA A 302 -3.29 -1.17 -1.70
CA ALA A 302 -4.37 -0.20 -1.69
C ALA A 302 -4.48 0.56 -0.37
N ALA A 303 -4.11 -0.05 0.76
CA ALA A 303 -4.09 0.62 2.07
C ALA A 303 -3.10 1.80 2.13
N SER A 304 -2.03 1.75 1.34
CA SER A 304 -1.03 2.82 1.24
C SER A 304 -1.36 3.93 0.24
N LEU A 305 -2.41 3.78 -0.56
CA LEU A 305 -2.72 4.73 -1.63
C LEU A 305 -3.72 5.80 -1.16
N PRO A 306 -3.44 7.09 -1.39
CA PRO A 306 -4.42 8.15 -1.17
C PRO A 306 -5.58 8.09 -2.19
N ASN A 307 -5.38 7.39 -3.32
CA ASN A 307 -6.32 7.32 -4.43
C ASN A 307 -7.39 6.24 -4.22
N THR A 308 -8.57 6.66 -3.78
CA THR A 308 -9.77 5.82 -3.60
C THR A 308 -10.22 5.10 -4.89
N HIS A 309 -9.81 5.60 -6.06
CA HIS A 309 -10.19 5.07 -7.37
C HIS A 309 -9.64 3.66 -7.68
N LEU A 310 -8.58 3.22 -7.00
CA LEU A 310 -8.01 1.86 -7.19
C LEU A 310 -8.65 0.81 -6.28
N LEU A 311 -9.44 1.23 -5.28
CA LEU A 311 -10.10 0.32 -4.33
C LEU A 311 -11.05 -0.67 -5.02
N GLY A 312 -11.71 -0.25 -6.11
CA GLY A 312 -12.58 -1.13 -6.90
C GLY A 312 -11.82 -2.30 -7.55
N GLY A 313 -10.53 -2.11 -7.85
CA GLY A 313 -9.66 -3.11 -8.47
C GLY A 313 -9.17 -4.20 -7.50
N VAL A 314 -9.31 -4.01 -6.18
CA VAL A 314 -8.76 -4.93 -5.17
C VAL A 314 -9.44 -6.30 -5.24
N ARG A 315 -10.77 -6.34 -5.41
CA ARG A 315 -11.53 -7.61 -5.42
C ARG A 315 -11.62 -8.29 -6.78
N VAL A 316 -11.11 -7.66 -7.85
CA VAL A 316 -11.14 -8.21 -9.21
C VAL A 316 -10.55 -9.63 -9.31
N PRO A 317 -9.44 -9.98 -8.63
CA PRO A 317 -8.91 -11.35 -8.66
C PRO A 317 -9.90 -12.41 -8.17
N LEU A 318 -10.83 -12.03 -7.29
CA LEU A 318 -11.85 -12.93 -6.74
C LEU A 318 -12.99 -13.22 -7.73
N LEU A 319 -13.00 -12.56 -8.89
CA LEU A 319 -13.99 -12.71 -9.94
C LEU A 319 -13.41 -13.48 -11.14
N THR A 320 -14.19 -14.42 -11.66
CA THR A 320 -13.89 -15.17 -12.88
C THR A 320 -14.99 -14.95 -13.92
N GLU A 321 -14.63 -14.99 -15.21
CA GLU A 321 -15.56 -14.71 -16.31
C GLU A 321 -16.71 -15.72 -16.47
N ARG A 322 -16.59 -16.93 -15.91
CA ARG A 322 -17.56 -18.01 -16.10
C ARG A 322 -18.11 -18.51 -14.77
N ALA A 323 -19.43 -18.61 -14.65
CA ALA A 323 -20.10 -19.06 -13.42
C ALA A 323 -19.58 -20.41 -12.91
N ALA A 324 -19.37 -21.40 -13.79
CA ALA A 324 -18.82 -22.71 -13.39
C ALA A 324 -17.38 -22.62 -12.85
N ARG A 325 -16.55 -21.74 -13.41
CA ARG A 325 -15.19 -21.48 -12.90
C ARG A 325 -15.25 -20.72 -11.57
N GLN A 326 -16.18 -19.77 -11.43
CA GLN A 326 -16.41 -19.05 -10.19
C GLN A 326 -16.80 -19.98 -9.04
N GLU A 327 -17.68 -20.95 -9.27
CA GLU A 327 -18.08 -21.91 -8.22
C GLU A 327 -16.89 -22.74 -7.74
N THR A 328 -16.06 -23.21 -8.67
CA THR A 328 -14.85 -23.98 -8.35
C THR A 328 -13.83 -23.11 -7.60
N PHE A 329 -13.62 -21.87 -8.05
CA PHE A 329 -12.77 -20.90 -7.36
C PHE A 329 -13.28 -20.57 -5.96
N ASN A 330 -14.59 -20.36 -5.78
CA ASN A 330 -15.19 -20.09 -4.48
C ASN A 330 -14.98 -21.25 -3.51
N LYS A 331 -15.04 -22.51 -3.97
CA LYS A 331 -14.73 -23.68 -3.14
C LYS A 331 -13.28 -23.65 -2.66
N THR A 332 -12.34 -23.32 -3.54
CA THR A 332 -10.92 -23.14 -3.19
C THR A 332 -10.72 -21.98 -2.22
N ALA A 333 -11.32 -20.81 -2.48
CA ALA A 333 -11.21 -19.65 -1.61
C ALA A 333 -11.71 -19.95 -0.20
N GLN A 334 -12.87 -20.62 -0.10
CA GLN A 334 -13.44 -21.03 1.17
C GLN A 334 -12.57 -22.05 1.91
N MET A 335 -11.92 -22.98 1.20
CA MET A 335 -10.96 -23.92 1.80
C MET A 335 -9.80 -23.19 2.48
N TYR A 336 -9.37 -22.07 1.90
CA TYR A 336 -8.29 -21.23 2.45
C TYR A 336 -8.78 -20.08 3.33
N GLY A 337 -10.07 -20.02 3.66
CA GLY A 337 -10.65 -18.99 4.54
C GLY A 337 -10.80 -17.60 3.90
N VAL A 338 -10.76 -17.49 2.57
CA VAL A 338 -10.90 -16.22 1.84
C VAL A 338 -12.36 -15.98 1.46
N ASP A 339 -12.93 -14.86 1.91
CA ASP A 339 -14.31 -14.47 1.57
C ASP A 339 -14.41 -13.85 0.16
N THR A 340 -15.03 -14.59 -0.76
CA THR A 340 -15.35 -14.09 -2.10
C THR A 340 -16.68 -13.32 -2.17
N GLN A 341 -17.51 -13.36 -1.12
CA GLN A 341 -18.89 -12.86 -1.12
C GLN A 341 -19.14 -11.69 -0.15
N SER A 342 -18.35 -10.63 -0.20
CA SER A 342 -18.79 -9.35 0.36
C SER A 342 -19.72 -8.65 -0.64
N SER A 343 -21.04 -8.82 -0.49
CA SER A 343 -22.01 -7.94 -1.14
C SER A 343 -21.84 -6.53 -0.55
N PRO A 344 -21.79 -5.43 -1.35
CA PRO A 344 -21.65 -4.07 -0.82
C PRO A 344 -22.81 -3.65 0.10
N ASN A 345 -23.93 -4.37 0.00
CA ASN A 345 -25.07 -4.22 0.89
C ASN A 345 -24.97 -5.30 1.96
N GLY A 346 -24.60 -4.91 3.18
CA GLY A 346 -24.45 -5.75 4.37
C GLY A 346 -25.68 -6.57 4.75
N ARG A 347 -26.03 -7.57 3.95
CA ARG A 347 -26.73 -8.78 4.35
C ARG A 347 -25.74 -9.91 4.16
N GLY A 348 -24.97 -10.15 5.23
CA GLY A 348 -24.06 -11.27 5.35
C GLY A 348 -24.83 -12.58 5.09
N GLY A 349 -24.69 -13.07 3.87
CA GLY A 349 -24.89 -14.46 3.51
C GLY A 349 -23.56 -15.23 3.53
N GLY A 350 -22.53 -14.69 4.19
CA GLY A 350 -21.42 -15.52 4.65
C GLY A 350 -22.04 -16.61 5.48
N ALA A 351 -21.90 -17.86 5.04
CA ALA A 351 -22.46 -18.99 5.74
C ALA A 351 -21.86 -18.99 7.16
N VAL A 352 -22.64 -18.48 8.09
CA VAL A 352 -22.26 -18.34 9.49
C VAL A 352 -21.93 -19.73 9.97
N PHE A 353 -20.67 -19.95 10.33
CA PHE A 353 -20.33 -21.15 11.06
C PHE A 353 -21.13 -21.12 12.36
N THR A 354 -21.97 -22.12 12.56
CA THR A 354 -22.74 -22.25 13.79
C THR A 354 -21.81 -22.87 14.83
N GLU A 355 -21.77 -22.26 16.01
CA GLU A 355 -21.01 -22.80 17.15
C GLU A 355 -21.87 -23.81 17.92
N MET A 356 -21.29 -24.98 18.16
CA MET A 356 -21.83 -26.08 18.96
C MET A 356 -21.49 -25.90 20.44
N GLN A 357 -22.12 -26.66 21.34
CA GLN A 357 -21.88 -26.56 22.77
C GLN A 357 -20.44 -26.89 23.16
N SER A 358 -19.80 -27.79 22.41
CA SER A 358 -18.37 -28.10 22.55
C SER A 358 -17.43 -26.93 22.17
N GLY A 359 -17.94 -25.89 21.50
CA GLY A 359 -17.16 -24.83 20.87
C GLY A 359 -16.65 -25.22 19.47
N VAL A 360 -17.08 -26.37 18.96
CA VAL A 360 -16.88 -26.74 17.55
C VAL A 360 -17.69 -25.80 16.67
N ARG A 361 -17.09 -25.31 15.59
CA ARG A 361 -17.77 -24.47 14.60
C ARG A 361 -18.06 -25.31 13.37
N TYR A 362 -19.27 -25.25 12.84
CA TYR A 362 -19.61 -26.03 11.64
C TYR A 362 -20.39 -25.24 10.60
N GLN A 363 -20.30 -25.69 9.36
CA GLN A 363 -21.05 -25.19 8.22
C GLN A 363 -21.61 -26.36 7.42
N VAL A 364 -22.93 -26.36 7.21
CA VAL A 364 -23.59 -27.33 6.31
C VAL A 364 -23.31 -26.92 4.87
N VAL A 365 -22.49 -27.71 4.17
CA VAL A 365 -22.12 -27.47 2.76
C VAL A 365 -23.17 -28.05 1.83
N ARG A 366 -23.71 -29.24 2.16
CA ARG A 366 -24.81 -29.86 1.43
C ARG A 366 -25.81 -30.44 2.44
N PRO A 367 -27.08 -30.00 2.43
CA PRO A 367 -28.07 -30.55 3.37
C PRO A 367 -28.34 -32.02 3.07
N GLY A 368 -28.42 -32.84 4.11
CA GLY A 368 -28.91 -34.22 4.02
C GLY A 368 -30.43 -34.28 4.18
N SER A 369 -31.04 -35.31 3.60
CA SER A 369 -32.50 -35.53 3.67
C SER A 369 -32.88 -36.76 4.49
N GLY A 370 -31.91 -37.61 4.85
CA GLY A 370 -32.18 -38.84 5.60
C GLY A 370 -32.31 -38.65 7.11
N PRO A 371 -32.41 -39.77 7.86
CA PRO A 371 -32.54 -39.74 9.31
C PRO A 371 -31.29 -39.16 9.97
N LYS A 372 -31.47 -38.56 11.16
CA LYS A 372 -30.36 -38.20 12.04
C LYS A 372 -29.94 -39.44 12.84
N PRO A 373 -28.63 -39.75 12.97
CA PRO A 373 -28.16 -40.83 13.81
C PRO A 373 -28.51 -40.59 15.30
N THR A 374 -28.75 -41.67 16.04
CA THR A 374 -28.76 -41.64 17.52
C THR A 374 -27.38 -42.01 18.05
N ARG A 375 -27.13 -41.73 19.34
CA ARG A 375 -25.83 -42.01 19.98
C ARG A 375 -25.43 -43.50 19.93
N ASP A 376 -26.39 -44.41 19.93
CA ASP A 376 -26.10 -45.85 19.99
C ASP A 376 -25.91 -46.50 18.60
N GLN A 377 -26.17 -45.77 17.52
CA GLN A 377 -26.13 -46.29 16.15
C GLN A 377 -24.70 -46.33 15.59
N HIS A 378 -24.51 -47.23 14.61
CA HIS A 378 -23.34 -47.19 13.75
C HIS A 378 -23.63 -46.29 12.55
N VAL A 379 -22.64 -45.51 12.15
CA VAL A 379 -22.73 -44.64 10.98
C VAL A 379 -21.58 -44.92 10.04
N LYS A 380 -21.87 -44.80 8.74
CA LYS A 380 -20.87 -44.78 7.69
C LYS A 380 -20.60 -43.33 7.32
N ILE A 381 -19.35 -42.90 7.46
CA ILE A 381 -18.92 -41.54 7.13
C ILE A 381 -17.74 -41.57 6.15
N ASP A 382 -17.68 -40.55 5.31
CA ASP A 382 -16.44 -40.16 4.65
C ASP A 382 -15.91 -38.94 5.40
N VAL A 383 -14.64 -38.96 5.82
CA VAL A 383 -13.99 -37.86 6.52
C VAL A 383 -12.73 -37.44 5.76
N ILE A 384 -12.56 -36.13 5.61
CA ILE A 384 -11.34 -35.50 5.10
C ILE A 384 -10.80 -34.62 6.21
N GLU A 385 -9.57 -34.88 6.64
CA GLU A 385 -8.83 -34.01 7.55
C GLU A 385 -7.75 -33.28 6.78
N TRP A 386 -7.78 -31.94 6.80
CA TRP A 386 -6.77 -31.10 6.15
C TRP A 386 -5.50 -31.01 7.00
N ARG A 387 -4.94 -32.17 7.37
CA ARG A 387 -3.69 -32.30 8.11
C ARG A 387 -2.66 -33.12 7.33
N ASP A 388 -3.10 -34.10 6.55
CA ASP A 388 -2.23 -35.07 5.87
C ASP A 388 -2.84 -35.70 4.60
N ASP A 389 -3.86 -35.07 4.00
CA ASP A 389 -4.48 -35.44 2.72
C ASP A 389 -5.10 -36.86 2.64
N PHE A 390 -5.42 -37.50 3.77
CA PHE A 390 -6.09 -38.81 3.75
C PHE A 390 -7.62 -38.70 3.62
N GLU A 391 -8.16 -39.20 2.50
CA GLU A 391 -9.58 -39.53 2.35
C GLU A 391 -9.86 -40.91 2.98
N GLY A 392 -10.59 -40.92 4.10
CA GLY A 392 -10.95 -42.15 4.80
C GLY A 392 -12.46 -42.38 4.81
N GLN A 393 -12.91 -43.52 4.25
CA GLN A 393 -14.25 -44.02 4.51
C GLN A 393 -14.20 -44.96 5.72
N VAL A 394 -14.89 -44.59 6.80
CA VAL A 394 -14.88 -45.36 8.05
C VAL A 394 -16.30 -45.64 8.52
N VAL A 395 -16.47 -46.80 9.17
CA VAL A 395 -17.69 -47.15 9.89
C VAL A 395 -17.36 -47.02 11.37
N VAL A 396 -18.10 -46.15 12.06
CA VAL A 396 -17.88 -45.86 13.49
C VAL A 396 -19.18 -45.97 14.24
N ARG A 397 -19.12 -46.44 15.48
CA ARG A 397 -20.23 -46.32 16.42
C ARG A 397 -20.21 -44.92 17.01
N VAL A 398 -21.35 -44.22 17.00
CA VAL A 398 -21.40 -42.82 17.45
C VAL A 398 -20.95 -42.70 18.90
N SER A 399 -21.42 -43.57 19.81
CA SER A 399 -21.05 -43.55 21.23
C SER A 399 -19.57 -43.77 21.54
N ASP A 400 -18.81 -44.32 20.60
CA ASP A 400 -17.39 -44.64 20.79
C ASP A 400 -16.48 -43.46 20.36
N GLN A 401 -17.06 -42.39 19.81
CA GLN A 401 -16.33 -41.20 19.36
C GLN A 401 -16.22 -40.14 20.46
N PRO A 402 -15.27 -39.18 20.37
CA PRO A 402 -15.20 -38.03 21.26
C PRO A 402 -16.51 -37.24 21.31
N GLU A 403 -16.82 -36.62 22.46
CA GLU A 403 -18.11 -35.94 22.69
C GLU A 403 -18.45 -34.90 21.60
N TRP A 404 -17.46 -34.15 21.13
CA TRP A 404 -17.65 -33.17 20.06
C TRP A 404 -18.02 -33.83 18.72
N THR A 405 -17.45 -35.00 18.42
CA THR A 405 -17.76 -35.76 17.21
C THR A 405 -19.17 -36.35 17.31
N GLN A 406 -19.57 -36.81 18.50
CA GLN A 406 -20.94 -37.25 18.75
C GLN A 406 -21.94 -36.12 18.48
N GLU A 407 -21.65 -34.91 18.95
CA GLU A 407 -22.47 -33.73 18.72
C GLU A 407 -22.60 -33.42 17.22
N VAL A 408 -21.48 -33.44 16.48
CA VAL A 408 -21.49 -33.27 15.02
C VAL A 408 -22.34 -34.34 14.33
N LEU A 409 -22.09 -35.62 14.58
CA LEU A 409 -22.72 -36.72 13.87
C LEU A 409 -24.22 -36.85 14.17
N THR A 410 -24.63 -36.63 15.42
CA THR A 410 -26.05 -36.70 15.81
C THR A 410 -26.87 -35.51 15.32
N ASP A 411 -26.24 -34.37 15.03
CA ASP A 411 -26.92 -33.24 14.41
C ASP A 411 -27.01 -33.34 12.87
N MET A 412 -26.12 -34.10 12.23
CA MET A 412 -26.13 -34.34 10.78
C MET A 412 -27.28 -35.25 10.33
N ARG A 413 -27.72 -35.08 9.07
CA ARG A 413 -28.64 -35.99 8.36
C ARG A 413 -27.91 -36.87 7.36
N VAL A 414 -28.39 -38.10 7.13
CA VAL A 414 -27.86 -38.94 6.04
C VAL A 414 -27.94 -38.20 4.69
N GLY A 415 -26.82 -38.20 3.96
CA GLY A 415 -26.60 -37.45 2.72
C GLY A 415 -25.91 -36.09 2.91
N GLU A 416 -25.83 -35.59 4.15
CA GLU A 416 -25.27 -34.28 4.48
C GLU A 416 -23.75 -34.25 4.31
N VAL A 417 -23.24 -33.10 3.85
CA VAL A 417 -21.81 -32.75 3.88
C VAL A 417 -21.65 -31.53 4.78
N ARG A 418 -20.75 -31.63 5.76
CA ARG A 418 -20.54 -30.61 6.79
C ARG A 418 -19.05 -30.36 6.97
N ARG A 419 -18.67 -29.08 6.94
CA ARG A 419 -17.32 -28.63 7.32
C ARG A 419 -17.29 -28.27 8.78
N VAL A 420 -16.23 -28.64 9.46
CA VAL A 420 -16.08 -28.55 10.90
C VAL A 420 -14.71 -27.96 11.20
N THR A 421 -14.67 -26.91 12.01
CA THR A 421 -13.46 -26.34 12.60
C THR A 421 -13.41 -26.76 14.07
N LEU A 422 -12.43 -27.61 14.38
CA LEU A 422 -12.19 -28.15 15.69
C LEU A 422 -11.19 -27.24 16.44
N PRO A 423 -11.56 -26.63 17.58
CA PRO A 423 -10.63 -25.81 18.34
C PRO A 423 -9.47 -26.64 18.90
N ALA A 424 -8.31 -26.00 19.06
CA ALA A 424 -7.06 -26.64 19.50
C ALA A 424 -7.19 -27.51 20.75
N ARG A 425 -8.00 -27.09 21.73
CA ARG A 425 -8.24 -27.83 22.98
C ARG A 425 -8.95 -29.17 22.81
N LEU A 426 -9.63 -29.38 21.67
CA LEU A 426 -10.38 -30.59 21.36
C LEU A 426 -9.68 -31.48 20.33
N SER A 427 -8.60 -30.99 19.72
CA SER A 427 -7.77 -31.76 18.79
C SER A 427 -6.70 -32.52 19.56
N ASP A 428 -6.48 -33.79 19.19
CA ASP A 428 -5.40 -34.63 19.74
C ASP A 428 -4.00 -34.04 19.47
N THR A 429 -3.91 -33.06 18.57
CA THR A 429 -2.67 -32.39 18.19
C THR A 429 -2.36 -31.15 19.01
N GLY A 430 -3.33 -30.64 19.77
CA GLY A 430 -3.27 -29.32 20.38
C GLY A 430 -3.27 -28.15 19.38
N LYS A 431 -3.61 -28.38 18.10
CA LYS A 431 -3.78 -27.36 17.06
C LYS A 431 -5.22 -27.37 16.54
N GLU A 432 -5.68 -26.25 16.00
CA GLU A 432 -6.98 -26.24 15.31
C GLU A 432 -6.94 -27.20 14.11
N ALA A 433 -8.03 -27.95 13.91
CA ALA A 433 -8.17 -28.87 12.81
C ALA A 433 -9.39 -28.54 11.96
N TYR A 434 -9.26 -28.70 10.64
CA TYR A 434 -10.34 -28.53 9.69
C TYR A 434 -10.71 -29.90 9.15
N LEU A 435 -12.01 -30.21 9.20
CA LEU A 435 -12.57 -31.52 8.86
C LEU A 435 -13.78 -31.35 7.95
N GLU A 436 -13.97 -32.24 6.99
CA GLU A 436 -15.21 -32.35 6.23
C GLU A 436 -15.79 -33.75 6.38
N TYR A 437 -16.99 -33.81 6.93
CA TYR A 437 -17.75 -35.03 7.11
C TYR A 437 -18.81 -35.14 6.03
N ARG A 438 -18.91 -36.31 5.42
CA ARG A 438 -20.09 -36.75 4.67
C ARG A 438 -20.75 -37.90 5.41
N LEU A 439 -21.98 -37.71 5.86
CA LEU A 439 -22.75 -38.79 6.49
C LEU A 439 -23.41 -39.65 5.40
N VAL A 440 -22.87 -40.84 5.16
CA VAL A 440 -23.27 -41.72 4.05
C VAL A 440 -24.49 -42.57 4.42
N ALA A 441 -24.50 -43.16 5.60
CA ALA A 441 -25.59 -44.03 6.06
C ALA A 441 -25.64 -44.17 7.59
N THR A 442 -26.81 -44.52 8.11
CA THR A 442 -27.00 -45.13 9.44
C THR A 442 -27.14 -46.64 9.23
N LEU A 443 -26.47 -47.44 10.06
CA LEU A 443 -26.40 -48.90 9.93
C LEU A 443 -27.17 -49.62 11.04
#